data_AF-A0A848EL66-F1
#
_entry.id   AF-A0A848EL66-F1
#
_cell.length_a   1.000
_cell.length_b   1.000
_cell.length_c   1.000
_cell.angle_alpha   90.00
_cell.angle_beta   90.00
_cell.angle_gamma   90.00
#
_symmetry.space_group_name_H-M   'P 1'
#
loop_
_entity.id
_entity.type
_entity.pdbx_description
1 polymer ?
#
loop_
_entity_poly.entity_id
_entity_poly.type
_entity_poly.pdbx_seq_one_letter_code
_entity_poly.pdbx_strand_id
1 'polypeptide(L)'
;MQPLTPTQFHALLPYILPRSPAGRQIGDLRARMDAIFHLTSTTAPWRALPPEHGKPDTVSRYFRRLTHAGLWEKLLEALKDNDPKHPLNEIAPLIFRACRRAIRLRGLKFIALIRRLGFLTALNGPPEKVPNPNLSENMRRNLRLPPAPQNKVQDGIFIGLLRSLRRLHRRCAGVRYLPRALRLGWS
;
A
#
# COMPACT_ATOMS: atom_id res chain seq x y z
N MET A 1 9.79 0.33 18.39
CA MET A 1 10.12 -0.30 17.09
C MET A 1 11.63 -0.48 17.04
N GLN A 2 12.12 -1.62 16.55
CA GLN A 2 13.56 -1.87 16.42
C GLN A 2 14.12 -1.17 15.17
N PRO A 3 15.35 -0.62 15.23
CA PRO A 3 16.03 -0.07 14.06
C PRO A 3 16.36 -1.18 13.06
N LEU A 4 16.51 -0.82 11.78
CA LEU A 4 16.92 -1.76 10.73
C LEU A 4 18.25 -2.41 11.08
N THR A 5 18.40 -3.71 10.85
CA THR A 5 19.73 -4.36 10.94
C THR A 5 20.62 -3.90 9.78
N PRO A 6 21.96 -4.01 9.89
CA PRO A 6 22.86 -3.70 8.78
C PRO A 6 22.48 -4.45 7.49
N THR A 7 22.17 -5.75 7.59
CA THR A 7 21.78 -6.59 6.46
C THR A 7 20.49 -6.11 5.79
N GLN A 8 19.46 -5.77 6.57
CA GLN A 8 18.20 -5.23 6.05
C GLN A 8 18.42 -3.87 5.38
N PHE A 9 19.27 -3.02 5.96
CA PHE A 9 19.61 -1.73 5.38
C PHE A 9 20.41 -1.89 4.07
N HIS A 10 21.37 -2.82 4.01
CA HIS A 10 22.10 -3.12 2.79
C HIS A 10 21.18 -3.62 1.66
N ALA A 11 20.17 -4.42 1.98
CA ALA A 11 19.16 -4.84 1.00
C ALA A 11 18.32 -3.68 0.45
N LEU A 12 18.15 -2.58 1.22
CA LEU A 12 17.44 -1.37 0.76
C LEU A 12 18.32 -0.45 -0.09
N LEU A 13 19.64 -0.41 0.14
CA LEU A 13 20.57 0.53 -0.49
C LEU A 13 20.41 0.69 -2.01
N PRO A 14 20.27 -0.40 -2.81
CA PRO A 14 20.13 -0.29 -4.26
C PRO A 14 18.92 0.56 -4.72
N TYR A 15 17.90 0.68 -3.87
CA TYR A 15 16.65 1.38 -4.19
C TYR A 15 16.63 2.83 -3.71
N ILE A 16 17.36 3.14 -2.63
CA ILE A 16 17.34 4.45 -1.96
C ILE A 16 18.46 5.37 -2.39
N LEU A 17 19.56 4.84 -2.94
CA LEU A 17 20.65 5.66 -3.46
C LEU A 17 20.20 6.36 -4.76
N PRO A 18 20.35 7.69 -4.85
CA PRO A 18 20.11 8.39 -6.11
C PRO A 18 21.14 7.91 -7.14
N ARG A 19 20.70 7.56 -8.34
CA ARG A 19 21.59 7.22 -9.48
C ARG A 19 22.46 8.40 -9.94
N SER A 20 22.21 9.61 -9.46
CA SER A 20 22.95 10.81 -9.86
C SER A 20 23.86 11.29 -8.71
N PRO A 21 25.16 11.54 -8.98
CA PRO A 21 26.11 12.07 -8.00
C PRO A 21 25.89 13.56 -7.69
N ALA A 22 24.95 14.24 -8.36
CA ALA A 22 24.71 15.66 -8.18
C ALA A 22 23.82 15.95 -6.94
N GLY A 23 24.41 16.54 -5.90
CA GLY A 23 23.69 17.13 -4.77
C GLY A 23 24.36 16.94 -3.41
N ARG A 24 23.84 17.63 -2.39
CA ARG A 24 24.31 17.46 -0.99
C ARG A 24 24.05 16.04 -0.53
N GLN A 25 25.12 15.35 -0.14
CA GLN A 25 25.04 14.02 0.44
C GLN A 25 24.14 14.04 1.69
N ILE A 26 23.26 13.05 1.78
CA ILE A 26 22.41 12.85 2.94
C ILE A 26 23.30 12.22 4.02
N GLY A 27 23.52 12.92 5.14
CA GLY A 27 24.48 12.52 6.17
C GLY A 27 24.30 11.09 6.65
N ASP A 28 23.12 10.73 7.15
CA ASP A 28 22.81 9.35 7.54
C ASP A 28 21.50 8.88 6.89
N LEU A 29 21.66 8.03 5.88
CA LEU A 29 20.55 7.46 5.13
C LEU A 29 19.80 6.37 5.91
N ARG A 30 20.51 5.63 6.78
CA ARG A 30 19.91 4.59 7.63
C ARG A 30 19.02 5.25 8.67
N ALA A 31 19.52 6.25 9.39
CA ALA A 31 18.73 7.00 10.36
C ALA A 31 17.48 7.63 9.72
N ARG A 32 17.57 8.12 8.47
CA ARG A 32 16.39 8.62 7.75
C ARG A 32 15.36 7.54 7.45
N MET A 33 15.80 6.35 7.03
CA MET A 33 14.89 5.23 6.77
C MET A 33 14.27 4.71 8.07
N ASP A 34 15.05 4.61 9.14
CA ASP A 34 14.57 4.24 10.48
C ASP A 34 13.51 5.24 10.97
N ALA A 35 13.77 6.54 10.83
CA ALA A 35 12.81 7.59 11.19
C ALA A 35 11.50 7.48 10.39
N ILE A 36 11.59 7.22 9.07
CA ILE A 36 10.43 6.98 8.22
C ILE A 36 9.66 5.76 8.72
N PHE A 37 10.33 4.62 8.90
CA PHE A 37 9.65 3.39 9.27
C PHE A 37 9.05 3.46 10.67
N HIS A 38 9.73 4.09 11.62
CA HIS A 38 9.21 4.41 12.95
C HIS A 38 7.87 5.14 12.83
N LEU A 39 7.86 6.28 12.13
CA LEU A 39 6.64 7.08 12.07
C LEU A 39 5.54 6.41 11.25
N THR A 40 5.89 5.77 10.12
CA THR A 40 4.89 5.05 9.30
C THR A 40 4.25 3.89 10.05
N SER A 41 4.93 3.35 11.06
CA SER A 41 4.40 2.31 11.95
C SER A 41 3.39 2.82 12.97
N THR A 42 3.25 4.13 13.11
CA THR A 42 2.24 4.77 13.96
C THR A 42 1.17 5.43 13.09
N THR A 43 0.05 5.83 13.71
CA THR A 43 -0.96 6.68 13.06
C THR A 43 -0.70 8.17 13.29
N ALA A 44 0.43 8.53 13.91
CA ALA A 44 0.75 9.88 14.33
C ALA A 44 1.16 10.79 13.15
N PRO A 45 0.88 12.11 13.22
CA PRO A 45 1.32 13.05 12.20
C PRO A 45 2.86 13.18 12.17
N TRP A 46 3.42 13.66 11.06
CA TRP A 46 4.88 13.88 10.93
C TRP A 46 5.47 14.74 12.04
N ARG A 47 4.72 15.74 12.54
CA ARG A 47 5.14 16.63 13.63
C ARG A 47 5.37 15.92 14.97
N ALA A 48 4.82 14.72 15.15
CA ALA A 48 4.98 13.92 16.36
C ALA A 48 6.20 12.98 16.29
N LEU A 49 7.10 13.18 15.33
CA LEU A 49 8.34 12.42 15.25
C LEU A 49 9.20 12.72 16.49
N PRO A 50 9.69 11.70 17.20
CA PRO A 50 10.55 11.90 18.36
C PRO A 50 11.86 12.64 17.99
N PRO A 51 12.41 13.49 18.88
CA PRO A 51 13.61 14.28 18.60
C PRO A 51 14.85 13.45 18.20
N GLU A 52 14.98 12.23 18.74
CA GLU A 52 16.07 11.30 18.44
C GLU A 52 16.12 10.86 16.96
N HIS A 53 14.98 10.94 16.26
CA HIS A 53 14.88 10.63 14.83
C HIS A 53 15.13 11.86 13.93
N GLY A 54 15.54 12.99 14.52
CA GLY A 54 15.88 14.22 13.82
C GLY A 54 14.68 15.10 13.48
N LYS A 55 14.87 16.05 12.56
CA LYS A 55 13.87 17.09 12.27
C LYS A 55 12.66 16.52 11.51
N PRO A 56 11.42 16.62 12.06
CA PRO A 56 10.19 16.14 11.42
C PRO A 56 10.01 16.55 9.96
N ASP A 57 10.28 17.82 9.67
CA ASP A 57 10.09 18.39 8.34
C ASP A 57 11.06 17.77 7.32
N THR A 58 12.32 17.54 7.73
CA THR A 58 13.35 16.90 6.88
C THR A 58 12.96 15.47 6.52
N VAL A 59 12.50 14.68 7.50
CA VAL A 59 12.06 13.30 7.27
C VAL A 59 10.82 13.27 6.37
N SER A 60 9.85 14.15 6.60
CA SER A 60 8.64 14.21 5.77
C SER A 60 8.91 14.61 4.32
N ARG A 61 9.80 15.59 4.08
CA ARG A 61 10.24 15.98 2.73
C ARG A 61 10.97 14.84 2.04
N TYR A 62 11.82 14.12 2.78
CA TYR A 62 12.55 12.99 2.24
C TYR A 62 11.61 11.84 1.85
N PHE A 63 10.65 11.49 2.70
CA PHE A 63 9.60 10.52 2.38
C PHE A 63 8.85 10.89 1.11
N ARG A 64 8.43 12.17 0.96
CA ARG A 64 7.77 12.65 -0.25
C ARG A 64 8.68 12.51 -1.47
N ARG A 65 9.96 12.90 -1.38
CA ARG A 65 10.94 12.76 -2.47
C ARG A 65 11.07 11.30 -2.92
N LEU A 66 11.24 10.37 -2.00
CA LEU A 66 11.31 8.94 -2.30
C LEU A 66 10.00 8.42 -2.92
N THR A 67 8.86 8.89 -2.40
CA THR A 67 7.55 8.53 -2.93
C THR A 67 7.39 9.01 -4.37
N HIS A 68 7.73 10.26 -4.69
CA HIS A 68 7.68 10.77 -6.06
C HIS A 68 8.68 10.06 -6.99
N ALA A 69 9.86 9.69 -6.47
CA ALA A 69 10.85 8.90 -7.20
C ALA A 69 10.43 7.45 -7.50
N GLY A 70 9.27 7.01 -6.98
CA GLY A 70 8.74 5.67 -7.22
C GLY A 70 9.44 4.57 -6.41
N LEU A 71 10.00 4.91 -5.25
CA LEU A 71 10.68 3.94 -4.39
C LEU A 71 9.76 2.78 -4.01
N TRP A 72 8.53 3.08 -3.59
CA TRP A 72 7.62 2.09 -3.03
C TRP A 72 7.17 1.08 -4.08
N GLU A 73 6.94 1.51 -5.32
CA GLU A 73 6.68 0.62 -6.44
C GLU A 73 7.82 -0.39 -6.63
N LYS A 74 9.06 0.09 -6.71
CA LYS A 74 10.24 -0.76 -6.90
C LYS A 74 10.44 -1.73 -5.75
N LEU A 75 10.20 -1.30 -4.51
CA LEU A 75 10.29 -2.17 -3.35
C LEU A 75 9.21 -3.25 -3.37
N LEU A 76 7.97 -2.92 -3.75
CA LEU A 76 6.92 -3.93 -3.86
C LEU A 76 7.22 -4.95 -4.96
N GLU A 77 7.73 -4.52 -6.11
CA GLU A 77 8.18 -5.43 -7.18
C GLU A 77 9.32 -6.32 -6.68
N ALA A 78 10.34 -5.75 -6.03
CA ALA A 78 11.44 -6.50 -5.45
C ALA A 78 10.99 -7.51 -4.38
N LEU A 79 10.00 -7.18 -3.54
CA LEU A 79 9.43 -8.13 -2.58
C LEU A 79 8.77 -9.34 -3.27
N LYS A 80 8.21 -9.14 -4.47
CA LYS A 80 7.59 -10.22 -5.24
C LYS A 80 8.63 -11.12 -5.92
N ASP A 81 9.71 -10.53 -6.39
CA ASP A 81 10.74 -11.22 -7.19
C ASP A 81 11.81 -11.90 -6.33
N ASN A 82 12.06 -11.41 -5.11
CA ASN A 82 13.07 -11.98 -4.22
C ASN A 82 12.58 -13.25 -3.50
N ASP A 83 13.55 -14.09 -3.10
CA ASP A 83 13.30 -15.25 -2.24
C ASP A 83 12.62 -14.86 -0.91
N PRO A 84 11.69 -15.66 -0.37
CA PRO A 84 11.03 -15.37 0.90
C PRO A 84 11.97 -15.12 2.09
N LYS A 85 13.18 -15.69 2.08
CA LYS A 85 14.20 -15.49 3.13
C LYS A 85 15.09 -14.27 2.90
N HIS A 86 14.88 -13.53 1.82
CA HIS A 86 15.66 -12.33 1.53
C HIS A 86 15.43 -11.27 2.63
N PRO A 87 16.47 -10.56 3.12
CA PRO A 87 16.35 -9.57 4.20
C PRO A 87 15.32 -8.46 3.94
N LEU A 88 15.04 -8.16 2.67
CA LEU A 88 13.98 -7.23 2.28
C LEU A 88 12.57 -7.72 2.67
N ASN A 89 12.33 -9.03 2.57
CA ASN A 89 11.06 -9.66 2.93
C ASN A 89 10.80 -9.63 4.44
N GLU A 90 11.85 -9.67 5.27
CA GLU A 90 11.73 -9.51 6.73
C GLU A 90 11.14 -8.15 7.11
N ILE A 91 11.48 -7.09 6.36
CA ILE A 91 11.00 -5.73 6.59
C ILE A 91 9.77 -5.36 5.74
N ALA A 92 9.18 -6.33 5.03
CA ALA A 92 7.97 -6.11 4.23
C ALA A 92 6.83 -5.44 5.03
N PRO A 93 6.56 -5.77 6.32
CA PRO A 93 5.55 -5.07 7.10
C PRO A 93 5.82 -3.56 7.22
N LEU A 94 7.09 -3.15 7.37
CA LEU A 94 7.48 -1.74 7.45
C LEU A 94 7.25 -1.04 6.11
N ILE A 95 7.61 -1.71 5.02
CA ILE A 95 7.39 -1.22 3.64
C ILE A 95 5.88 -1.07 3.38
N PHE A 96 5.06 -2.03 3.78
CA PHE A 96 3.60 -1.97 3.62
C PHE A 96 3.01 -0.79 4.38
N ARG A 97 3.43 -0.55 5.63
CA ARG A 97 2.97 0.63 6.40
C ARG A 97 3.38 1.95 5.75
N ALA A 98 4.60 2.04 5.20
CA ALA A 98 5.00 3.19 4.40
C ALA A 98 4.15 3.35 3.13
N CYS A 99 3.84 2.26 2.43
CA CYS A 99 2.96 2.26 1.25
C CYS A 99 1.57 2.81 1.58
N ARG A 100 0.99 2.46 2.73
CA ARG A 100 -0.31 3.00 3.19
C ARG A 100 -0.33 4.52 3.23
N ARG A 101 0.76 5.14 3.70
CA ARG A 101 0.91 6.61 3.69
C ARG A 101 1.16 7.15 2.28
N ALA A 102 1.94 6.43 1.47
CA ALA A 102 2.28 6.81 0.10
C ALA A 102 1.09 6.79 -0.87
N ILE A 103 0.06 5.97 -0.62
CA ILE A 103 -1.15 5.89 -1.46
C ILE A 103 -1.79 7.26 -1.69
N ARG A 104 -1.82 8.13 -0.67
CA ARG A 104 -2.36 9.49 -0.83
C ARG A 104 -1.56 10.37 -1.80
N LEU A 105 -0.27 10.08 -1.97
CA LEU A 105 0.63 10.82 -2.86
C LEU A 105 0.66 10.22 -4.28
N ARG A 106 0.50 8.90 -4.40
CA ARG A 106 0.62 8.18 -5.68
C ARG A 106 -0.70 7.94 -6.39
N GLY A 107 -1.81 7.87 -5.65
CA GLY A 107 -3.16 7.72 -6.19
C GLY A 107 -3.47 6.32 -6.75
N LEU A 108 -4.41 6.28 -7.70
CA LEU A 108 -5.04 5.04 -8.17
C LEU A 108 -4.09 4.05 -8.85
N LYS A 109 -3.09 4.54 -9.59
CA LYS A 109 -2.10 3.68 -10.28
C LYS A 109 -1.33 2.81 -9.28
N PHE A 110 -1.02 3.37 -8.11
CA PHE A 110 -0.31 2.64 -7.07
C PHE A 110 -1.20 1.61 -6.36
N ILE A 111 -2.48 1.94 -6.13
CA ILE A 111 -3.46 0.95 -5.64
C ILE A 111 -3.60 -0.22 -6.63
N ALA A 112 -3.64 0.07 -7.93
CA ALA A 112 -3.70 -0.95 -8.97
C ALA A 112 -2.47 -1.87 -8.93
N LEU A 113 -1.26 -1.30 -8.77
CA LEU A 113 -0.03 -2.06 -8.62
C LEU A 113 -0.06 -2.98 -7.40
N ILE A 114 -0.41 -2.45 -6.23
CA ILE A 114 -0.48 -3.23 -4.98
C ILE A 114 -1.40 -4.45 -5.15
N ARG A 115 -2.57 -4.24 -5.77
CA ARG A 115 -3.53 -5.32 -6.06
C ARG A 115 -2.97 -6.34 -7.06
N ARG A 116 -2.30 -5.87 -8.12
CA ARG A 116 -1.67 -6.73 -9.13
C ARG A 116 -0.59 -7.64 -8.54
N LEU A 117 0.20 -7.11 -7.60
CA LEU A 117 1.25 -7.87 -6.91
C LEU A 117 0.71 -8.79 -5.80
N GLY A 118 -0.53 -8.58 -5.36
CA GLY A 118 -1.17 -9.39 -4.31
C GLY A 118 -0.92 -8.91 -2.88
N PHE A 119 -0.23 -7.78 -2.68
CA PHE A 119 0.11 -7.25 -1.35
C PHE A 119 -1.03 -6.44 -0.73
N LEU A 120 -2.19 -7.05 -0.53
CA LEU A 120 -3.40 -6.37 -0.05
C LEU A 120 -3.22 -5.65 1.30
N THR A 121 -2.28 -6.11 2.13
CA THR A 121 -1.90 -5.49 3.41
C THR A 121 -1.23 -4.12 3.24
N ALA A 122 -0.65 -3.81 2.09
CA ALA A 122 -0.06 -2.50 1.76
C ALA A 122 -1.12 -1.43 1.43
N LEU A 123 -2.39 -1.83 1.24
CA LEU A 123 -3.49 -0.88 1.02
C LEU A 123 -3.79 -0.09 2.30
N ASN A 124 -4.20 1.18 2.13
CA ASN A 124 -4.52 2.12 3.21
C ASN A 124 -5.89 1.88 3.87
N GLY A 125 -6.46 0.69 3.68
CA GLY A 125 -7.74 0.26 4.24
C GLY A 125 -8.14 -1.12 3.70
N PRO A 126 -9.27 -1.67 4.19
CA PRO A 126 -9.77 -2.97 3.76
C PRO A 126 -9.96 -3.05 2.23
N PRO A 127 -9.57 -4.15 1.56
CA PRO A 127 -9.60 -4.26 0.10
C PRO A 127 -10.98 -4.04 -0.53
N GLU A 128 -12.05 -4.34 0.20
CA GLU A 128 -13.44 -4.14 -0.25
C GLU A 128 -13.87 -2.67 -0.26
N LYS A 129 -13.16 -1.82 0.49
CA LYS A 129 -13.48 -0.39 0.67
C LYS A 129 -12.54 0.53 -0.10
N VAL A 130 -11.44 -0.01 -0.62
CA VAL A 130 -10.46 0.73 -1.43
C VAL A 130 -10.80 0.53 -2.92
N PRO A 131 -10.59 1.54 -3.79
CA PRO A 131 -10.83 1.39 -5.23
C PRO A 131 -10.22 0.11 -5.82
N ASN A 132 -10.95 -0.56 -6.70
CA ASN A 132 -10.45 -1.71 -7.45
C ASN A 132 -10.67 -1.47 -8.96
N PRO A 133 -9.66 -0.92 -9.67
CA PRO A 133 -9.80 -0.63 -11.09
C PRO A 133 -9.99 -1.87 -11.97
N ASN A 134 -9.49 -3.02 -11.52
CA ASN A 134 -9.62 -4.29 -12.24
C ASN A 134 -10.80 -5.14 -11.71
N LEU A 135 -11.77 -4.54 -11.00
CA LEU A 135 -12.88 -5.30 -10.43
C LEU A 135 -13.69 -6.01 -11.51
N SER A 136 -14.06 -5.30 -12.58
CA SER A 136 -14.81 -5.85 -13.71
C SER A 136 -14.11 -7.06 -14.34
N GLU A 137 -12.81 -6.94 -14.63
CA GLU A 137 -12.02 -8.03 -15.19
C GLU A 137 -11.90 -9.23 -14.24
N ASN A 138 -11.69 -8.97 -12.95
CA ASN A 138 -11.67 -10.02 -11.94
C ASN A 138 -13.03 -10.71 -11.80
N MET A 139 -14.14 -9.96 -11.89
CA MET A 139 -15.48 -10.55 -11.88
C MET A 139 -15.70 -11.38 -13.14
N ARG A 140 -15.36 -10.87 -14.32
CA ARG A 140 -15.51 -11.60 -15.58
C ARG A 140 -14.78 -12.95 -15.58
N ARG A 141 -13.59 -13.00 -14.95
CA ARG A 141 -12.80 -14.23 -14.84
C ARG A 141 -13.33 -15.22 -13.80
N ASN A 142 -13.79 -14.73 -12.65
CA ASN A 142 -14.06 -15.58 -11.48
C ASN A 142 -15.55 -15.76 -11.16
N LEU A 143 -16.41 -14.83 -11.57
CA LEU A 143 -17.84 -14.86 -11.28
C LEU A 143 -18.53 -15.82 -12.26
N ARG A 144 -18.97 -16.97 -11.74
CA ARG A 144 -19.89 -17.84 -12.46
C ARG A 144 -21.30 -17.30 -12.29
N LEU A 145 -21.87 -16.75 -13.37
CA LEU A 145 -23.26 -16.34 -13.37
C LEU A 145 -24.15 -17.58 -13.52
N PRO A 146 -25.25 -17.69 -12.76
CA PRO A 146 -26.25 -18.72 -13.02
C PRO A 146 -26.84 -18.53 -14.44
N PRO A 147 -27.33 -19.60 -15.07
CA PRO A 147 -28.06 -19.48 -16.33
C PRO A 147 -29.28 -18.57 -16.17
N ALA A 148 -29.80 -18.07 -17.30
CA ALA A 148 -31.02 -17.27 -17.29
C ALA A 148 -32.14 -18.04 -16.56
N PRO A 149 -32.91 -17.36 -15.69
CA PRO A 149 -33.95 -18.03 -14.93
C PRO A 149 -35.04 -18.57 -15.87
N GLN A 150 -35.49 -19.79 -15.62
CA GLN A 150 -36.53 -20.47 -16.39
C GLN A 150 -37.89 -20.43 -15.70
N ASN A 151 -37.90 -20.24 -14.38
CA ASN A 151 -39.09 -20.27 -13.53
C ASN A 151 -39.10 -19.09 -12.53
N LYS A 152 -40.28 -18.71 -12.03
CA LYS A 152 -40.48 -17.59 -11.08
C LYS A 152 -39.61 -17.63 -9.81
N VAL A 153 -39.31 -18.82 -9.30
CA VAL A 153 -38.41 -18.97 -8.13
C VAL A 153 -36.98 -18.58 -8.49
N GLN A 154 -36.51 -18.98 -9.67
CA GLN A 154 -35.18 -18.63 -10.17
C GLN A 154 -35.07 -17.14 -10.48
N ASP A 155 -36.16 -16.50 -10.94
CA ASP A 155 -36.23 -15.05 -11.14
C ASP A 155 -35.91 -14.28 -9.85
N GLY A 156 -36.46 -14.71 -8.71
CA GLY A 156 -36.19 -14.08 -7.41
C GLY A 156 -34.71 -14.11 -7.02
N ILE A 157 -34.05 -15.27 -7.20
CA ILE A 157 -32.62 -15.45 -6.93
C ILE A 157 -31.79 -14.59 -7.89
N PHE A 158 -32.13 -14.59 -9.17
CA PHE A 158 -31.45 -13.82 -10.21
C PHE A 158 -31.54 -12.31 -9.95
N ILE A 159 -32.72 -11.80 -9.56
CA ILE A 159 -32.90 -10.40 -9.16
C ILE A 159 -32.06 -10.07 -7.91
N GLY A 160 -32.00 -10.98 -6.94
CA GLY A 160 -31.14 -10.85 -5.75
C GLY A 160 -29.66 -10.71 -6.12
N LEU A 161 -29.18 -11.53 -7.05
CA LEU A 161 -27.82 -11.45 -7.59
C LEU A 161 -27.57 -10.11 -8.29
N LEU A 162 -28.44 -9.69 -9.20
CA LEU A 162 -28.31 -8.41 -9.91
C LEU A 162 -28.27 -7.21 -8.94
N ARG A 163 -29.09 -7.23 -7.89
CA ARG A 163 -29.04 -6.21 -6.82
C ARG A 163 -27.69 -6.20 -6.11
N SER A 164 -27.12 -7.38 -5.85
CA SER A 164 -25.80 -7.51 -5.22
C SER A 164 -24.68 -7.02 -6.15
N LEU A 165 -24.72 -7.35 -7.45
CA LEU A 165 -23.78 -6.82 -8.45
C LEU A 165 -23.89 -5.30 -8.57
N ARG A 166 -25.11 -4.74 -8.57
CA ARG A 166 -25.32 -3.28 -8.57
C ARG A 166 -24.75 -2.62 -7.30
N ARG A 167 -24.87 -3.25 -6.13
CA ARG A 167 -24.24 -2.77 -4.88
C ARG A 167 -22.72 -2.82 -4.96
N LEU A 168 -22.17 -3.89 -5.51
CA LEU A 168 -20.74 -4.06 -5.69
C LEU A 168 -20.16 -3.05 -6.68
N HIS A 169 -20.82 -2.84 -7.82
CA HIS A 169 -20.45 -1.81 -8.80
C HIS A 169 -20.38 -0.42 -8.16
N ARG A 170 -21.36 -0.05 -7.33
CA ARG A 170 -21.35 1.21 -6.56
C ARG A 170 -20.15 1.35 -5.60
N ARG A 171 -19.56 0.24 -5.16
CA ARG A 171 -18.37 0.21 -4.29
C ARG A 171 -17.06 0.02 -5.05
N CYS A 172 -17.09 -0.18 -6.37
CA CYS A 172 -15.90 -0.41 -7.19
C CYS A 172 -14.88 0.74 -7.11
N ALA A 173 -15.38 1.97 -7.03
CA ALA A 173 -14.59 3.17 -6.83
C ALA A 173 -14.05 3.33 -5.38
N GLY A 174 -14.31 2.37 -4.50
CA GLY A 174 -14.05 2.47 -3.07
C GLY A 174 -15.10 3.31 -2.34
N VAL A 175 -14.92 3.47 -1.03
CA VAL A 175 -15.75 4.34 -0.19
C VAL A 175 -15.19 5.75 -0.16
N ARG A 176 -16.05 6.77 -0.24
CA ARG A 176 -15.66 8.18 -0.11
C ARG A 176 -15.00 8.48 1.24
N TYR A 177 -15.47 7.82 2.30
CA TYR A 177 -14.98 8.00 3.66
C TYR A 177 -14.78 6.66 4.35
N LEU A 178 -13.59 6.47 4.94
CA LEU A 178 -13.29 5.33 5.80
C LEU A 178 -13.30 5.80 7.27
N PRO A 179 -14.21 5.26 8.11
CA PRO A 179 -14.27 5.57 9.54
C PRO A 179 -12.92 5.41 10.25
N ARG A 180 -12.66 6.26 11.25
CA ARG A 180 -11.39 6.25 12.00
C ARG A 180 -11.11 4.89 12.62
N ALA A 181 -12.10 4.26 13.26
CA ALA A 181 -11.95 2.94 13.88
C ALA A 181 -11.42 1.87 12.89
N LEU A 182 -12.02 1.80 11.69
CA LEU A 182 -11.57 0.89 10.63
C LEU A 182 -10.19 1.22 10.10
N ARG A 183 -9.83 2.51 10.04
CA ARG A 183 -8.50 2.94 9.61
C ARG A 183 -7.43 2.57 10.62
N LEU A 184 -7.73 2.72 11.92
CA LEU A 184 -6.82 2.38 13.01
C LEU A 184 -6.61 0.87 13.11
N GLY A 185 -7.68 0.07 13.01
CA GLY A 185 -7.58 -1.39 13.01
C GLY A 185 -6.87 -1.99 11.78
N TRP A 186 -6.70 -1.20 10.72
CA TRP A 186 -5.96 -1.59 9.51
C TRP A 186 -4.51 -1.08 9.50
N SER A 187 -4.15 -0.14 10.38
CA SER A 187 -2.85 0.54 10.40
C SER A 187 -1.77 -0.25 11.11
#